data_AF-A0A265QDI2-F1
#
_entry.id   AF-A0A265QDI2-F1
#
_cell.length_a   1.000
_cell.length_b   1.000
_cell.length_c   1.000
_cell.angle_alpha   90.00
_cell.angle_beta   90.00
_cell.angle_gamma   90.00
#
_symmetry.space_group_name_H-M   'P 1'
#
loop_
_entity.id
_entity.type
_entity.pdbx_description
1 polymer ?
#
loop_
_entity_poly.entity_id
_entity_poly.type
_entity_poly.pdbx_seq_one_letter_code
_entity_poly.pdbx_strand_id
1 'polypeptide(L)'
;MEIKFRNYTNQAGITEDYHKVRAFFTRLGYAEFTYTRWDWMATHGYLDKSAVNRTGLWEDNDKIVGVATFDCQLGQSFCLTLPEYTFLKKELLLYAINNLSKDEKFGITIGDTDLEFQDIAANLGFIATVQKENDAIFYLDKTSTDYNLPEGFYITTMKETYDIYQYGRVL
;
A
#
# COMPACT_ATOMS: atom_id res chain seq x y z
N MET A 1 22.59 -14.22 -9.06
CA MET A 1 21.46 -13.77 -8.22
C MET A 1 20.24 -14.50 -8.75
N GLU A 2 19.65 -15.37 -7.95
CA GLU A 2 18.48 -16.15 -8.36
C GLU A 2 17.27 -15.55 -7.64
N ILE A 3 16.42 -14.85 -8.38
CA ILE A 3 15.18 -14.31 -7.85
C ILE A 3 14.13 -15.40 -7.90
N LYS A 4 13.54 -15.72 -6.75
CA LYS A 4 12.46 -16.69 -6.63
C LYS A 4 11.13 -15.96 -6.55
N PHE A 5 10.21 -16.30 -7.45
CA PHE A 5 8.84 -15.81 -7.41
C PHE A 5 7.95 -16.81 -6.67
N ARG A 6 7.05 -16.30 -5.82
CA ARG A 6 5.93 -17.06 -5.26
C ARG A 6 4.77 -16.14 -4.93
N ASN A 7 3.63 -16.77 -4.68
CA ASN A 7 2.45 -16.09 -4.14
C ASN A 7 2.49 -16.00 -2.61
N TYR A 8 1.78 -14.99 -2.09
CA TYR A 8 1.45 -14.88 -0.69
C TYR A 8 0.54 -16.04 -0.24
N THR A 9 0.56 -16.37 1.05
CA THR A 9 -0.29 -17.41 1.63
C THR A 9 -1.80 -17.21 1.34
N ASN A 10 -2.55 -18.32 1.32
CA ASN A 10 -4.00 -18.32 1.20
C ASN A 10 -4.73 -17.84 2.46
N GLN A 11 -4.01 -17.60 3.55
CA GLN A 11 -4.58 -17.15 4.82
C GLN A 11 -4.44 -15.63 5.00
N ALA A 12 -5.57 -14.94 5.09
CA ALA A 12 -5.60 -13.53 5.46
C ALA A 12 -5.28 -13.31 6.95
N GLY A 13 -4.84 -12.10 7.30
CA GLY A 13 -4.47 -11.71 8.66
C GLY A 13 -2.97 -11.83 8.94
N ILE A 14 -2.64 -11.97 10.23
CA ILE A 14 -1.26 -11.98 10.73
C ILE A 14 -0.67 -13.40 10.59
N THR A 15 0.07 -13.62 9.51
CA THR A 15 0.75 -14.87 9.16
C THR A 15 2.27 -14.69 9.12
N GLU A 16 3.02 -15.75 8.82
CA GLU A 16 4.47 -15.62 8.58
C GLU A 16 4.77 -14.71 7.37
N ASP A 17 4.02 -14.85 6.28
CA ASP A 17 4.18 -13.99 5.11
C ASP A 17 3.83 -12.54 5.43
N TYR A 18 2.84 -12.29 6.29
CA TYR A 18 2.53 -10.93 6.76
C TYR A 18 3.77 -10.27 7.38
N HIS A 19 4.50 -10.99 8.23
CA HIS A 19 5.71 -10.47 8.86
C HIS A 19 6.83 -10.24 7.84
N LYS A 20 7.00 -11.13 6.86
CA LYS A 20 8.01 -10.96 5.80
C LYS A 20 7.72 -9.74 4.92
N VAL A 21 6.46 -9.55 4.50
CA VAL A 21 6.04 -8.40 3.68
C VAL A 21 6.15 -7.10 4.48
N ARG A 22 5.72 -7.11 5.74
CA ARG A 22 5.89 -5.95 6.63
C ARG A 22 7.36 -5.57 6.81
N ALA A 23 8.25 -6.56 6.95
CA ALA A 23 9.69 -6.32 7.04
C ALA A 23 10.24 -5.71 5.73
N PHE A 24 9.75 -6.13 4.56
CA PHE A 24 10.06 -5.49 3.29
C PHE A 24 9.65 -4.02 3.28
N PHE A 25 8.39 -3.69 3.60
CA PHE A 25 7.94 -2.28 3.61
C PHE A 25 8.67 -1.43 4.64
N THR A 26 9.06 -2.00 5.78
CA THR A 26 9.87 -1.29 6.78
C THR A 26 11.26 -0.95 6.24
N ARG A 27 11.90 -1.86 5.48
CA ARG A 27 13.20 -1.62 4.84
C ARG A 27 13.10 -0.62 3.69
N LEU A 28 12.03 -0.70 2.90
CA LEU A 28 11.78 0.20 1.78
C LEU A 28 11.60 1.64 2.25
N GLY A 29 10.93 1.83 3.39
CA GLY A 29 10.67 3.16 3.96
C GLY A 29 9.42 3.79 3.35
N TYR A 30 9.48 5.10 3.09
CA TYR A 30 8.34 5.84 2.56
C TYR A 30 8.22 5.62 1.04
N ALA A 31 7.06 5.13 0.63
CA ALA A 31 6.67 4.82 -0.74
C ALA A 31 5.12 4.90 -0.86
N GLU A 32 4.57 4.69 -2.06
CA GLU A 32 3.12 4.72 -2.32
C GLU A 32 2.32 3.67 -1.54
N PHE A 33 2.98 2.63 -1.01
CA PHE A 33 2.40 1.66 -0.09
C PHE A 33 3.38 1.36 1.05
N THR A 34 3.01 1.78 2.26
CA THR A 34 3.89 1.72 3.44
C THR A 34 3.54 0.55 4.36
N TYR A 35 4.40 0.29 5.35
CA TYR A 35 4.13 -0.74 6.35
C TYR A 35 2.85 -0.45 7.17
N THR A 36 2.48 0.82 7.36
CA THR A 36 1.26 1.18 8.10
C THR A 36 0.02 0.87 7.29
N ARG A 37 0.04 1.11 5.97
CA ARG A 37 -1.05 0.71 5.07
C ARG A 37 -1.19 -0.81 5.03
N TRP A 38 -0.06 -1.54 5.00
CA TRP A 38 -0.06 -3.00 5.12
C TRP A 38 -0.67 -3.49 6.44
N ASP A 39 -0.25 -2.92 7.58
CA ASP A 39 -0.76 -3.27 8.91
C ASP A 39 -2.27 -3.02 9.02
N TRP A 40 -2.73 -1.87 8.50
CA TRP A 40 -4.15 -1.54 8.41
C TRP A 40 -4.90 -2.52 7.51
N MET A 41 -4.47 -2.69 6.26
CA MET A 41 -5.13 -3.53 5.26
C MET A 41 -5.29 -4.98 5.76
N ALA A 42 -4.23 -5.56 6.33
CA ALA A 42 -4.22 -6.95 6.82
C ALA A 42 -5.24 -7.22 7.94
N THR A 43 -5.65 -6.19 8.67
CA THR A 43 -6.64 -6.27 9.75
C THR A 43 -8.00 -5.66 9.40
N HIS A 44 -8.11 -5.05 8.21
CA HIS A 44 -9.29 -4.29 7.84
C HIS A 44 -10.47 -5.19 7.43
N GLY A 45 -11.68 -4.81 7.86
CA GLY A 45 -12.90 -5.57 7.57
C GLY A 45 -13.32 -5.56 6.09
N TYR A 46 -12.85 -4.57 5.31
CA TYR A 46 -13.17 -4.42 3.89
C TYR A 46 -12.22 -5.19 2.95
N LEU A 47 -11.15 -5.80 3.49
CA LEU A 47 -10.21 -6.60 2.71
C LEU A 47 -10.92 -7.82 2.09
N ASP A 48 -10.77 -8.00 0.78
CA ASP A 48 -11.10 -9.25 0.10
C ASP A 48 -10.10 -10.34 0.51
N LYS A 49 -10.44 -11.04 1.59
CA LYS A 49 -9.64 -12.12 2.15
C LYS A 49 -9.45 -13.29 1.18
N SER A 50 -10.31 -13.44 0.17
CA SER A 50 -10.20 -14.51 -0.82
C SER A 50 -9.12 -14.23 -1.88
N ALA A 51 -8.67 -12.99 -1.99
CA ALA A 51 -7.73 -12.54 -3.00
C ALA A 51 -6.31 -12.32 -2.47
N VAL A 52 -6.06 -12.44 -1.16
CA VAL A 52 -4.74 -12.12 -0.56
C VAL A 52 -3.59 -12.95 -1.15
N ASN A 53 -3.88 -14.20 -1.55
CA ASN A 53 -2.91 -15.08 -2.20
C ASN A 53 -2.47 -14.60 -3.58
N ARG A 54 -3.20 -13.67 -4.20
CA ARG A 54 -2.81 -13.08 -5.49
C ARG A 54 -1.70 -12.04 -5.36
N THR A 55 -1.34 -11.66 -4.13
CA THR A 55 -0.14 -10.85 -3.89
C THR A 55 1.09 -11.64 -4.35
N GLY A 56 1.87 -11.04 -5.25
CA GLY A 56 3.09 -11.62 -5.79
C GLY A 56 4.31 -11.18 -4.97
N LEU A 57 5.20 -12.13 -4.66
CA LEU A 57 6.39 -11.92 -3.85
C LEU A 57 7.63 -12.38 -4.63
N TRP A 58 8.63 -11.51 -4.72
CA TRP A 58 9.94 -11.79 -5.30
C TRP A 58 10.96 -11.84 -4.17
N GLU A 59 11.69 -12.95 -4.09
CA GLU A 59 12.62 -13.24 -3.00
C GLU A 59 14.04 -13.44 -3.53
N ASP A 60 15.02 -12.83 -2.86
CA ASP A 60 16.46 -13.10 -3.02
C ASP A 60 17.02 -13.54 -1.67
N ASN A 61 17.58 -14.74 -1.61
CA ASN A 61 18.06 -15.37 -0.37
C ASN A 61 17.03 -15.30 0.78
N ASP A 62 15.79 -15.75 0.51
CA ASP A 62 14.64 -15.77 1.42
C ASP A 62 14.20 -14.39 1.96
N LYS A 63 14.69 -13.30 1.37
CA LYS A 63 14.24 -11.93 1.67
C LYS A 63 13.38 -11.43 0.52
N ILE A 64 12.21 -10.92 0.85
CA ILE A 64 11.37 -10.22 -0.13
C ILE A 64 12.10 -8.94 -0.60
N VAL A 65 12.25 -8.82 -1.90
CA VAL A 65 12.89 -7.71 -2.62
C VAL A 65 11.95 -7.02 -3.59
N GLY A 66 10.81 -7.64 -3.90
CA GLY A 66 9.73 -7.05 -4.68
C GLY A 66 8.36 -7.58 -4.25
N VAL A 67 7.34 -6.72 -4.32
CA VAL A 67 5.95 -7.03 -3.96
C VAL A 67 5.02 -6.41 -5.00
N ALA A 68 4.11 -7.23 -5.54
CA ALA A 68 2.95 -6.76 -6.30
C ALA A 68 1.70 -7.06 -5.48
N THR A 69 1.06 -6.02 -4.94
CA THR A 69 -0.10 -6.14 -4.05
C THR A 69 -1.24 -5.25 -4.52
N PHE A 70 -2.39 -5.46 -3.89
CA PHE A 70 -3.55 -4.59 -3.96
C PHE A 70 -3.84 -4.04 -2.55
N ASP A 71 -4.83 -3.16 -2.44
CA ASP A 71 -5.33 -2.69 -1.14
C ASP A 71 -6.47 -3.63 -0.65
N CYS A 72 -7.60 -3.09 -0.20
CA CYS A 72 -8.72 -3.91 0.25
C CYS A 72 -9.42 -4.69 -0.88
N GLN A 73 -9.29 -4.26 -2.15
CA GLN A 73 -10.00 -4.86 -3.30
C GLN A 73 -9.08 -4.90 -4.53
N LEU A 74 -9.30 -5.88 -5.40
CA LEU A 74 -8.65 -5.96 -6.71
C LEU A 74 -9.06 -4.78 -7.62
N GLY A 75 -8.25 -4.51 -8.65
CA GLY A 75 -8.48 -3.48 -9.67
C GLY A 75 -7.56 -2.27 -9.54
N GLN A 76 -7.04 -1.97 -8.36
CA GLN A 76 -5.95 -1.01 -8.14
C GLN A 76 -4.78 -1.72 -7.45
N SER A 77 -3.56 -1.51 -7.95
CA SER A 77 -2.37 -2.24 -7.52
C SER A 77 -1.20 -1.32 -7.16
N PHE A 78 -0.26 -1.91 -6.44
CA PHE A 78 1.00 -1.32 -6.00
C PHE A 78 2.11 -2.31 -6.31
N CYS A 79 3.14 -1.87 -7.04
CA CYS A 79 4.27 -2.69 -7.43
C CYS A 79 5.55 -2.05 -6.92
N LEU A 80 6.17 -2.66 -5.91
CA LEU A 80 7.23 -2.06 -5.12
C LEU A 80 8.46 -2.96 -5.14
N THR A 81 9.63 -2.37 -5.32
CA THR A 81 10.93 -3.07 -5.23
C THR A 81 11.85 -2.34 -4.27
N LEU A 82 12.82 -3.05 -3.69
CA LEU A 82 13.96 -2.35 -3.09
C LEU A 82 14.76 -1.61 -4.18
N PRO A 83 15.47 -0.50 -3.86
CA PRO A 83 16.16 0.33 -4.85
C PRO A 83 17.15 -0.41 -5.74
N GLU A 84 17.80 -1.45 -5.23
CA GLU A 84 18.77 -2.26 -5.97
C GLU A 84 18.12 -3.32 -6.88
N TYR A 85 16.79 -3.45 -6.86
CA TYR A 85 16.01 -4.42 -7.65
C TYR A 85 15.02 -3.75 -8.63
N THR A 86 15.25 -2.49 -9.04
CA THR A 86 14.36 -1.77 -9.98
C THR A 86 14.16 -2.49 -11.31
N PHE A 87 15.12 -3.32 -11.73
CA PHE A 87 15.00 -4.16 -12.92
C PHE A 87 13.78 -5.12 -12.89
N LEU A 88 13.20 -5.39 -11.71
CA LEU A 88 11.99 -6.21 -11.55
C LEU A 88 10.69 -5.44 -11.86
N LYS A 89 10.68 -4.10 -11.89
CA LYS A 89 9.45 -3.29 -12.01
C LYS A 89 8.54 -3.72 -13.17
N LYS A 90 9.11 -3.98 -14.34
CA LYS A 90 8.36 -4.45 -15.52
C LYS A 90 7.71 -5.81 -15.28
N GLU A 91 8.41 -6.73 -14.63
CA GLU A 91 7.89 -8.07 -14.30
C GLU A 91 6.76 -7.98 -13.27
N LEU A 92 6.93 -7.17 -12.22
CA LEU A 92 5.90 -6.93 -11.21
C LEU A 92 4.62 -6.37 -11.83
N LEU A 93 4.74 -5.38 -12.70
CA LEU A 93 3.58 -4.77 -13.38
C LEU A 93 2.87 -5.77 -14.30
N LEU A 94 3.62 -6.57 -15.09
CA LEU A 94 3.02 -7.62 -15.91
C LEU A 94 2.29 -8.67 -15.06
N TYR A 95 2.87 -9.05 -13.92
CA TYR A 95 2.22 -9.94 -12.97
C TYR A 95 0.92 -9.33 -12.42
N ALA A 96 0.97 -8.08 -11.99
CA ALA A 96 -0.15 -7.36 -11.40
C ALA A 96 -1.32 -7.25 -12.40
N ILE A 97 -1.07 -6.92 -13.67
CA ILE A 97 -2.10 -6.88 -14.72
C ILE A 97 -2.85 -8.21 -14.79
N ASN A 98 -2.13 -9.33 -14.79
CA ASN A 98 -2.72 -10.65 -14.98
C ASN A 98 -3.46 -11.17 -13.74
N ASN A 99 -3.06 -10.75 -12.53
CA ASN A 99 -3.52 -11.37 -11.27
C ASN A 99 -4.36 -10.44 -10.40
N LEU A 100 -4.14 -9.13 -10.50
CA LEU A 100 -4.74 -8.12 -9.63
C LEU A 100 -5.83 -7.28 -10.31
N SER A 101 -6.16 -7.58 -11.57
CA SER A 101 -7.30 -6.98 -12.28
C SER A 101 -8.64 -7.36 -11.66
N LYS A 102 -9.63 -6.47 -11.80
CA LYS A 102 -11.03 -6.72 -11.42
C LYS A 102 -11.95 -6.29 -12.55
N ASP A 103 -12.79 -7.21 -13.03
CA ASP A 103 -13.76 -6.95 -14.12
C ASP A 103 -13.11 -6.30 -15.35
N GLU A 104 -11.96 -6.85 -15.77
CA GLU A 104 -11.13 -6.34 -16.89
C GLU A 104 -10.56 -4.92 -16.71
N LYS A 105 -10.71 -4.34 -15.51
CA LYS A 105 -10.12 -3.06 -15.14
C LYS A 105 -8.89 -3.26 -14.28
N PHE A 106 -7.87 -2.45 -14.55
CA PHE A 106 -6.62 -2.44 -13.83
C PHE A 106 -6.05 -1.03 -13.77
N GLY A 107 -5.63 -0.63 -12.58
CA GLY A 107 -4.87 0.57 -12.30
C GLY A 107 -3.64 0.24 -11.47
N ILE A 108 -2.61 1.08 -11.61
CA ILE A 108 -1.41 1.04 -10.80
C ILE A 108 -1.13 2.43 -10.24
N THR A 109 -0.77 2.49 -8.97
CA THR A 109 -0.27 3.71 -8.34
C THR A 109 1.24 3.74 -8.53
N ILE A 110 1.76 4.83 -9.11
CA ILE A 110 3.19 5.05 -9.34
C ILE A 110 3.54 6.40 -8.74
N GLY A 111 4.64 6.48 -7.98
CA GLY A 111 5.11 7.75 -7.43
C GLY A 111 5.45 8.78 -8.51
N ASP A 112 5.10 10.04 -8.27
CA ASP A 112 5.34 11.15 -9.22
C ASP A 112 6.82 11.29 -9.61
N THR A 113 7.74 10.89 -8.73
CA THR A 113 9.20 10.96 -8.95
C THR A 113 9.79 9.70 -9.58
N ASP A 114 9.02 8.61 -9.75
CA ASP A 114 9.50 7.36 -10.35
C ASP A 114 9.33 7.36 -11.88
N LEU A 115 10.14 8.18 -12.55
CA LEU A 115 10.08 8.36 -14.01
C LEU A 115 10.37 7.05 -14.78
N GLU A 116 11.27 6.22 -14.27
CA GLU A 116 11.58 4.92 -14.86
C GLU A 116 10.33 4.02 -14.88
N PHE A 117 9.58 3.99 -13.77
CA PHE A 117 8.40 3.14 -13.71
C PHE A 117 7.24 3.71 -14.54
N GLN A 118 7.10 5.03 -14.60
CA GLN A 118 6.17 5.71 -15.50
C GLN A 118 6.45 5.36 -16.97
N ASP A 119 7.73 5.37 -17.39
CA ASP A 119 8.12 4.97 -18.75
C ASP A 119 7.81 3.50 -19.04
N ILE A 120 8.04 2.61 -18.08
CA ILE A 120 7.66 1.19 -18.21
C ILE A 120 6.14 1.05 -18.41
N ALA A 121 5.33 1.75 -17.60
CA ALA A 121 3.89 1.71 -17.72
C ALA A 121 3.40 2.28 -19.06
N ALA A 122 3.94 3.43 -19.49
CA ALA A 122 3.59 4.04 -20.77
C ALA A 122 3.93 3.11 -21.96
N ASN A 123 5.09 2.45 -21.93
CA ASN A 123 5.49 1.47 -22.94
C ASN A 123 4.60 0.22 -22.98
N LEU A 124 3.90 -0.09 -21.87
CA LEU A 124 2.88 -1.14 -21.80
C LEU A 124 1.48 -0.65 -22.17
N GLY A 125 1.33 0.61 -22.60
CA GLY A 125 0.06 1.19 -23.07
C GLY A 125 -0.81 1.81 -21.98
N PHE A 126 -0.28 2.03 -20.77
CA PHE A 126 -1.02 2.73 -19.72
C PHE A 126 -1.20 4.21 -20.06
N ILE A 127 -2.33 4.76 -19.62
CA ILE A 127 -2.65 6.18 -19.73
C ILE A 127 -2.75 6.75 -18.33
N ALA A 128 -1.94 7.76 -18.03
CA ALA A 128 -2.00 8.46 -16.75
C ALA A 128 -3.37 9.13 -16.57
N THR A 129 -3.94 8.99 -15.38
CA THR A 129 -5.22 9.63 -15.02
C THR A 129 -4.99 10.84 -14.13
N VAL A 130 -6.05 11.61 -13.86
CA VAL A 130 -6.00 12.72 -12.88
C VAL A 130 -6.15 12.24 -11.44
N GLN A 131 -6.42 10.94 -11.21
CA GLN A 131 -6.55 10.39 -9.86
C GLN A 131 -5.17 10.25 -9.23
N LYS A 132 -5.06 10.69 -7.97
CA LYS A 132 -3.81 10.65 -7.20
C LYS A 132 -4.12 10.53 -5.71
N GLU A 133 -3.24 9.84 -5.00
CA GLU A 133 -3.18 9.86 -3.54
C GLU A 133 -2.21 10.98 -3.14
N ASN A 134 -2.66 11.94 -2.33
CA ASN A 134 -1.83 13.07 -1.91
C ASN A 134 -1.48 12.90 -0.44
N ASP A 135 -0.19 12.98 -0.14
CA ASP A 135 0.31 12.94 1.22
C ASP A 135 0.73 14.35 1.67
N ALA A 136 0.35 14.70 2.90
CA ALA A 136 0.80 15.91 3.57
C ALA A 136 1.66 15.52 4.79
N ILE A 137 2.86 16.08 4.88
CA ILE A 137 3.79 15.80 5.97
C ILE A 137 3.78 16.96 6.96
N PHE A 138 3.47 16.66 8.23
CA PHE A 138 3.52 17.61 9.33
C PHE A 138 4.78 17.38 10.17
N TYR A 139 5.72 18.33 10.11
CA TYR A 139 7.01 18.25 10.80
C TYR A 139 6.91 18.83 12.22
N LEU A 140 6.83 17.96 13.23
CA LEU A 140 6.68 18.36 14.65
C LEU A 140 7.86 19.19 15.18
N ASP A 141 9.04 19.05 14.60
CA ASP A 141 10.24 19.84 14.93
C ASP A 141 10.23 21.25 14.32
N LYS A 142 9.33 21.50 13.36
CA LYS A 142 9.25 22.78 12.60
C LYS A 142 7.93 23.51 12.79
N THR A 143 6.91 22.85 13.33
CA THR A 143 5.57 23.42 13.47
C THR A 143 5.10 23.30 14.91
N SER A 144 4.63 24.40 15.50
CA SER A 144 4.04 24.38 16.84
C SER A 144 2.77 23.52 16.84
N THR A 145 2.59 22.78 17.94
CA THR A 145 1.38 22.02 18.24
C THR A 145 0.45 22.77 19.21
N ASP A 146 0.75 24.03 19.53
CA ASP A 146 -0.09 24.86 20.38
C ASP A 146 -1.42 25.17 19.70
N TYR A 147 -2.51 25.09 20.44
CA TYR A 147 -3.85 25.38 19.93
C TYR A 147 -4.66 26.18 20.96
N ASN A 148 -5.60 26.99 20.48
CA ASN A 148 -6.63 27.62 21.30
C ASN A 148 -7.99 27.06 20.89
N LEU A 149 -8.75 26.55 21.85
CA LEU A 149 -10.12 26.10 21.61
C LEU A 149 -11.07 27.29 21.63
N PRO A 150 -11.96 27.44 20.63
CA PRO A 150 -13.03 28.42 20.70
C PRO A 150 -13.96 28.15 21.89
N GLU A 151 -14.58 29.21 22.43
CA GLU A 151 -15.55 29.08 23.50
C GLU A 151 -16.67 28.09 23.13
N GLY A 152 -17.05 27.22 24.07
CA GLY A 152 -18.05 26.18 23.86
C GLY A 152 -17.52 24.87 23.27
N PHE A 153 -16.24 24.79 22.89
CA PHE A 153 -15.59 23.56 22.45
C PHE A 153 -14.71 22.94 23.54
N TYR A 154 -14.63 21.62 23.55
CA TYR A 154 -13.74 20.86 24.41
C TYR A 154 -13.14 19.68 23.63
N ILE A 155 -11.98 19.22 24.09
CA ILE A 155 -11.35 18.00 23.58
C ILE A 155 -11.81 16.81 24.40
N THR A 156 -12.04 15.71 23.72
CA THR A 156 -12.46 14.45 24.30
C THR A 156 -11.77 13.30 23.57
N THR A 157 -11.89 12.10 24.12
CA THR A 157 -11.37 10.87 23.53
C THR A 157 -12.49 9.85 23.32
N MET A 158 -12.22 8.84 22.49
CA MET A 158 -13.12 7.69 22.34
C MET A 158 -13.33 6.92 23.65
N LYS A 159 -12.49 7.12 24.67
CA LYS A 159 -12.67 6.53 26.01
C LYS A 159 -13.70 7.31 26.84
N GLU A 160 -13.75 8.63 26.68
CA GLU A 160 -14.57 9.52 27.50
C GLU A 160 -15.97 9.73 26.92
N THR A 161 -16.07 9.90 25.61
CA THR A 161 -17.34 10.17 24.92
C THR A 161 -17.55 9.21 23.75
N TYR A 162 -17.52 7.91 24.04
CA TYR A 162 -17.75 6.89 23.02
C TYR A 162 -19.19 6.96 22.47
N ASP A 163 -19.33 7.39 21.22
CA ASP A 163 -20.58 7.32 20.46
C ASP A 163 -20.27 7.00 18.99
N ILE A 164 -20.51 5.74 18.60
CA ILE A 164 -20.21 5.26 17.25
C ILE A 164 -21.07 5.93 16.18
N TYR A 165 -22.28 6.39 16.52
CA TYR A 165 -23.15 7.07 15.58
C TYR A 165 -22.70 8.50 15.31
N GLN A 166 -22.21 9.21 16.33
CA GLN A 166 -21.61 10.54 16.12
C GLN A 166 -20.29 10.44 15.36
N TYR A 167 -19.46 9.44 15.69
CA TYR A 167 -18.21 9.20 14.97
C TYR A 167 -18.46 8.91 13.48
N GLY A 168 -19.46 8.08 13.18
CA GLY A 168 -19.85 7.78 11.79
C GLY A 168 -20.46 8.94 11.01
N ARG A 169 -20.74 10.11 11.62
CA ARG A 169 -21.21 11.31 10.88
C ARG A 169 -20.07 12.11 10.26
N VAL A 170 -18.84 11.91 10.72
CA VAL A 170 -17.65 12.68 10.31
C VAL A 170 -16.59 11.82 9.63
N LEU A 171 -16.90 10.54 9.38
CA LEU A 171 -16.16 9.61 8.53
C LEU A 171 -16.85 9.47 7.18
#